data_AF-A0A0J7N5A3-F1
#
_entry.id   AF-A0A0J7N5A3-F1
#
_cell.length_a   1.000
_cell.length_b   1.000
_cell.length_c   1.000
_cell.angle_alpha   90.00
_cell.angle_beta   90.00
_cell.angle_gamma   90.00
#
_symmetry.space_group_name_H-M   'P 1'
#
loop_
_entity.id
_entity.type
_entity.pdbx_description
1 polymer ?
#
loop_
_entity_poly.entity_id
_entity_poly.type
_entity_poly.pdbx_seq_one_letter_code
_entity_poly.pdbx_strand_id
1 'polypeptide(L)'
;VLRGGDGKAGFAVRNPQGNLVHPYQWRPNDDYQDQSINGGYYTVCIDNQFSRFAAKLVNLYITVIRMQLCTWRRTLMRCSRLNIGAGAERRET
;
A
#
# COMPACT_ATOMS: atom_id res chain seq x y z
N VAL A 1 5.48 4.31 -12.95
CA VAL A 1 5.95 5.55 -13.61
C VAL A 1 4.95 5.91 -14.69
N LEU A 2 4.41 7.13 -14.64
CA LEU A 2 3.42 7.59 -15.62
C LEU A 2 4.10 8.20 -16.84
N ARG A 3 5.10 9.07 -16.64
CA ARG A 3 5.86 9.75 -17.72
C ARG A 3 7.26 10.16 -17.26
N GLY A 4 8.16 10.35 -18.22
CA GLY A 4 9.52 10.90 -18.01
C GLY A 4 10.65 9.87 -18.03
N GLY A 5 11.83 10.29 -18.50
CA GLY A 5 13.04 9.47 -18.59
C GLY A 5 12.88 8.19 -19.40
N ASP A 6 13.43 7.08 -18.89
CA ASP A 6 13.34 5.72 -19.44
C ASP A 6 12.05 4.98 -19.04
N GLY A 7 11.12 5.66 -18.36
CA GLY A 7 9.87 5.07 -17.90
C GLY A 7 10.01 4.08 -16.73
N LYS A 8 11.20 3.98 -16.11
CA LYS A 8 11.47 3.07 -14.97
C LYS A 8 11.90 3.85 -13.74
N ALA A 9 11.73 3.30 -12.55
CA ALA A 9 12.23 3.89 -11.32
C ALA A 9 12.71 2.77 -10.39
N GLY A 10 13.56 3.14 -9.43
CA GLY A 10 14.02 2.25 -8.38
C GLY A 10 13.01 2.24 -7.24
N PHE A 11 12.45 1.08 -6.91
CA PHE A 11 11.56 0.92 -5.77
C PHE A 11 12.22 0.06 -4.70
N ALA A 12 12.19 0.50 -3.44
CA ALA A 12 12.65 -0.27 -2.30
C ALA A 12 11.78 0.01 -1.06
N VAL A 13 11.51 -1.02 -0.26
CA VAL A 13 10.71 -0.90 0.97
C VAL A 13 11.44 -1.52 2.15
N ARG A 14 11.47 -0.79 3.26
CA ARG A 14 12.01 -1.24 4.54
C ARG A 14 10.92 -1.35 5.58
N ASN A 15 11.00 -2.39 6.40
CA ASN A 15 10.12 -2.57 7.53
C ASN A 15 10.51 -1.64 8.70
N PRO A 16 9.68 -1.55 9.76
CA PRO A 16 9.98 -0.74 10.93
C PRO A 16 11.24 -1.14 11.70
N GLN A 17 11.71 -2.37 11.51
CA GLN A 17 12.96 -2.86 12.08
C GLN A 17 14.18 -2.45 11.23
N GLY A 18 13.97 -1.77 10.10
CA GLY A 18 15.02 -1.35 9.17
C GLY A 18 15.46 -2.44 8.18
N ASN A 19 14.87 -3.62 8.23
CA ASN A 19 15.15 -4.70 7.29
C ASN A 19 14.54 -4.40 5.92
N LEU A 20 15.28 -4.72 4.88
CA LEU A 20 14.84 -4.60 3.49
C LEU A 20 13.86 -5.72 3.18
N VAL A 21 12.56 -5.40 3.13
CA VAL A 21 11.50 -6.37 2.83
C VAL A 21 11.20 -6.44 1.34
N HIS A 22 11.39 -5.34 0.64
CA HIS A 22 11.32 -5.29 -0.81
C HIS A 22 12.64 -4.73 -1.34
N PRO A 23 13.45 -5.55 -2.05
CA PRO A 23 14.76 -5.13 -2.55
C PRO A 23 14.62 -4.09 -3.65
N TYR A 24 15.71 -3.36 -3.92
CA TYR A 24 15.74 -2.38 -5.00
C TYR A 24 15.47 -3.03 -6.36
N GLN A 25 14.42 -2.60 -7.06
CA GLN A 25 14.11 -3.04 -8.42
C GLN A 25 13.92 -1.86 -9.37
N TRP A 26 14.59 -1.91 -10.53
CA TRP A 26 14.46 -0.91 -11.59
C TRP A 26 13.34 -1.28 -12.56
N ARG A 27 12.11 -0.91 -12.24
CA ARG A 27 10.90 -1.33 -12.97
C ARG A 27 9.97 -0.15 -13.27
N PRO A 28 9.09 -0.26 -14.27
CA PRO A 28 8.10 0.78 -14.58
C PRO A 28 6.96 0.82 -13.55
N ASN A 29 6.57 -0.31 -13.00
CA ASN A 29 5.56 -0.45 -11.96
C ASN A 29 6.00 -1.53 -10.98
N ASP A 30 5.55 -1.40 -9.74
CA ASP A 30 5.80 -2.38 -8.69
C ASP A 30 4.65 -2.35 -7.70
N ASP A 31 4.29 -3.53 -7.20
CA ASP A 31 3.25 -3.73 -6.21
C ASP A 31 3.81 -4.64 -5.11
N TYR A 32 3.72 -4.17 -3.88
CA TYR A 32 4.17 -4.89 -2.71
C TYR A 32 3.11 -4.80 -1.63
N GLN A 33 2.70 -5.97 -1.12
CA GLN A 33 1.75 -6.08 -0.02
C GLN A 33 2.41 -6.81 1.13
N ASP A 34 2.41 -6.18 2.30
CA ASP A 34 2.92 -6.77 3.54
C ASP A 34 1.74 -7.18 4.44
N GLN A 35 1.87 -8.35 5.08
CA GLN A 35 0.94 -8.86 6.09
C GLN A 35 1.50 -8.73 7.52
N SER A 36 2.63 -8.04 7.68
CA SER A 36 3.31 -7.82 8.95
C SER A 36 2.37 -7.32 10.06
N ILE A 37 2.35 -8.06 11.16
CA ILE A 37 1.56 -7.83 12.38
C ILE A 37 2.18 -6.70 13.22
N ASN A 38 3.46 -6.37 12.99
CA ASN A 38 4.17 -5.37 13.75
C ASN A 38 3.85 -3.96 13.25
N GLY A 39 3.24 -3.17 14.13
CA GLY A 39 3.07 -1.73 13.93
C GLY A 39 4.41 -1.00 13.95
N GLY A 40 4.52 0.06 13.16
CA GLY A 40 5.71 0.90 13.11
C GLY A 40 5.78 1.72 11.82
N TYR A 41 6.90 2.41 11.62
CA TYR A 41 7.12 3.27 10.46
C TYR A 41 7.76 2.49 9.32
N TYR A 42 7.09 2.42 8.18
CA TYR A 42 7.65 1.88 6.96
C TYR A 42 8.37 2.99 6.21
N THR A 43 9.50 2.67 5.59
CA THR A 43 10.20 3.59 4.70
C THR A 43 10.11 3.06 3.27
N VAL A 44 9.50 3.85 2.39
CA VAL A 44 9.43 3.58 0.96
C VAL A 44 10.40 4.53 0.25
N CYS A 45 11.37 3.98 -0.45
CA CYS A 45 12.36 4.74 -1.21
C CYS A 45 12.03 4.62 -2.71
N ILE A 46 11.83 5.78 -3.35
CA ILE A 46 11.72 5.89 -4.81
C ILE A 46 12.95 6.64 -5.29
N ASP A 47 13.73 5.98 -6.11
CA ASP A 47 15.01 6.52 -6.57
C ASP A 47 15.05 6.70 -8.09
N ASN A 48 15.70 7.78 -8.51
CA ASN A 48 15.88 8.17 -9.90
C ASN A 48 17.38 8.29 -10.28
N GLN A 49 18.22 7.41 -9.75
CA GLN A 49 19.67 7.49 -9.96
C GLN A 49 20.10 7.43 -11.44
N PHE A 50 19.39 6.70 -12.29
CA PHE A 50 19.80 6.48 -13.68
C PHE A 50 19.31 7.56 -14.66
N SER A 51 18.28 8.35 -14.34
CA SER A 51 17.80 9.44 -15.21
C SER A 51 18.06 10.79 -14.58
N ARG A 52 19.34 11.21 -14.64
CA ARG A 52 19.79 12.52 -14.14
C ARG A 52 19.26 13.70 -14.97
N PHE A 53 18.98 13.47 -16.25
CA PHE A 53 18.61 14.52 -17.22
C PHE A 53 17.10 14.71 -17.38
N ALA A 54 16.27 13.86 -16.77
CA ALA A 54 14.82 13.93 -16.89
C ALA A 54 14.16 13.55 -15.56
N ALA A 55 13.29 14.44 -15.06
CA ALA A 55 12.40 14.12 -13.96
C ALA A 55 11.38 13.05 -14.36
N LYS A 56 10.88 12.32 -13.37
CA LYS A 56 9.89 11.25 -13.56
C LYS A 56 8.66 11.53 -12.73
N LEU A 57 7.49 11.30 -13.34
CA LEU A 57 6.21 11.34 -12.65
C LEU A 57 5.85 9.91 -12.22
N VAL A 58 5.72 9.69 -10.91
CA VAL A 58 5.38 8.40 -10.33
C VAL A 58 4.01 8.48 -9.66
N ASN A 59 3.14 7.52 -9.95
CA ASN A 59 1.91 7.32 -9.21
C ASN A 59 2.19 6.38 -8.03
N LEU A 60 1.83 6.80 -6.83
CA LEU A 60 2.04 6.05 -5.60
C LEU A 60 0.69 5.79 -4.93
N TYR A 61 0.41 4.52 -4.66
CA TYR A 61 -0.78 4.09 -3.95
C TYR A 61 -0.37 3.32 -2.70
N ILE A 62 -0.70 3.84 -1.52
CA ILE A 62 -0.40 3.22 -0.23
C ILE A 62 -1.72 2.91 0.46
N THR A 63 -1.92 1.65 0.82
CA THR A 63 -3.06 1.20 1.62
C THR A 63 -2.57 0.66 2.96
N VAL A 64 -3.25 1.04 4.04
CA VAL A 64 -2.96 0.54 5.38
C VAL A 64 -4.19 -0.18 5.90
N ILE A 65 -4.15 -1.51 5.89
CA ILE A 65 -5.20 -2.32 6.50
C ILE A 65 -4.82 -2.55 7.95
N ARG A 66 -5.29 -1.67 8.84
CA ARG A 66 -5.16 -1.89 10.30
C ARG A 66 -6.19 -2.95 10.71
N MET A 67 -5.72 -4.16 11.02
CA MET A 67 -6.52 -5.20 11.67
C MET A 67 -6.74 -4.86 13.18
N GLN A 68 -7.10 -3.60 13.49
CA GLN A 68 -7.39 -3.12 14.85
C GLN A 68 -8.90 -3.07 15.16
N LEU A 69 -9.72 -3.78 14.38
CA LEU A 69 -11.18 -3.82 14.58
C LEU A 69 -11.73 -5.17 15.08
N CYS A 70 -10.89 -6.18 15.35
CA CYS A 70 -11.35 -7.45 15.93
C CYS A 70 -10.79 -7.77 17.34
N THR A 71 -9.66 -7.20 17.76
CA THR A 71 -9.06 -7.53 19.07
C THR A 71 -9.67 -6.77 20.25
N TRP A 72 -10.37 -5.66 20.01
CA TRP A 72 -11.15 -4.97 21.07
C TRP A 72 -12.54 -5.61 21.28
N ARG A 73 -12.79 -6.84 20.84
CA ARG A 73 -14.05 -7.53 21.10
C ARG A 73 -14.03 -8.28 22.44
N ARG A 74 -13.69 -7.58 23.52
CA ARG A 74 -14.15 -7.96 24.88
C ARG A 74 -15.32 -7.12 25.39
N THR A 75 -15.71 -6.06 24.69
CA THR A 75 -17.00 -5.40 24.97
C THR A 75 -17.70 -5.03 23.67
N LEU A 76 -18.75 -5.81 23.38
CA LEU A 76 -19.64 -5.77 22.23
C LEU A 76 -20.25 -4.37 22.00
N MET A 77 -20.02 -3.75 20.82
CA MET A 77 -21.00 -2.96 20.04
C MET A 77 -20.28 -2.05 19.03
N ARG A 78 -20.29 -2.43 17.73
CA ARG A 78 -20.24 -1.56 16.52
C ARG A 78 -19.64 -2.19 15.25
N CYS A 79 -19.45 -3.51 15.15
CA CYS A 79 -19.05 -4.08 13.85
C CYS A 79 -20.18 -4.10 12.79
N SER A 80 -21.44 -3.82 13.13
CA SER A 80 -22.58 -3.93 12.18
C SER A 80 -22.83 -2.70 11.29
N ARG A 81 -21.89 -1.74 11.17
CA ARG A 81 -22.13 -0.51 10.39
C ARG A 81 -21.08 -0.14 9.34
N LEU A 82 -20.10 -1.00 9.03
CA LEU A 82 -19.30 -0.79 7.82
C LEU A 82 -19.97 -1.53 6.66
N ASN A 83 -21.00 -0.88 6.12
CA ASN A 83 -21.65 -1.23 4.88
C ASN A 83 -20.74 -0.80 3.73
N ILE A 84 -20.10 -1.73 3.03
CA ILE A 84 -19.58 -1.51 1.69
C ILE A 84 -19.97 -2.70 0.81
N GLY A 85 -20.93 -2.45 -0.07
CA GLY A 85 -21.10 -3.16 -1.33
C GLY A 85 -22.09 -4.31 -1.32
N ALA A 86 -23.31 -4.02 -1.76
CA ALA A 86 -24.02 -4.73 -2.83
C ALA A 86 -25.52 -4.74 -2.54
N GLY A 87 -26.28 -4.04 -3.38
CA GLY A 87 -27.73 -4.07 -3.35
C GLY A 87 -28.25 -5.50 -3.47
N ALA A 88 -29.12 -5.88 -2.54
CA ALA A 88 -30.06 -6.96 -2.76
C ALA A 88 -31.42 -6.30 -2.93
N GLU A 89 -31.80 -6.09 -4.19
CA GLU A 89 -33.18 -5.96 -4.63
C GLU A 89 -33.98 -7.11 -3.99
N ARG A 90 -35.03 -6.77 -3.23
CA ARG A 90 -35.99 -7.77 -2.75
C ARG A 90 -37.38 -7.26 -3.11
N ARG A 91 -37.96 -7.92 -4.11
CA ARG A 91 -39.35 -7.83 -4.53
C ARG A 91 -40.31 -8.32 -3.43
N GLU A 92 -41.57 -7.91 -3.59
CA GLU A 92 -42.84 -8.40 -2.99
C GLU A 92 -43.12 -7.94 -1.55
N THR A 93 -44.29 -7.37 -1.22
CA THR A 93 -45.64 -7.45 -1.81
C THR A 93 -46.31 -6.09 -1.99
#